data_AF-N0B4K1-F1
#
_entry.id   AF-N0B4K1-F1
#
_cell.length_a   1.000
_cell.length_b   1.000
_cell.length_c   1.000
_cell.angle_alpha   90.00
_cell.angle_beta   90.00
_cell.angle_gamma   90.00
#
_symmetry.space_group_name_H-M   'P 1'
#
loop_
_entity.id
_entity.type
_entity.pdbx_description
1 polymer ?
#
loop_
_entity_poly.entity_id
_entity_poly.type
_entity_poly.pdbx_seq_one_letter_code
_entity_poly.pdbx_strand_id
1 'polypeptide(L)'
;MRYRTAVSETIKKVTFVMSPHTTGSCLCKGVVFEVDGKLSPVLACHCSQCAKTSGNFAAMTSCANDNLKILSDETLRWFQSSETVERGFCNRCGGNLFWKQTGSSDIYITAGTLDKPTGLKIAEHIFVASKSDFYDLTDGLPQKDEW
;
A
#
# COMPACT_ATOMS: atom_id res chain seq x y z
N MET A 1 -21.84 -6.24 -7.89
CA MET A 1 -21.20 -4.93 -8.12
C MET A 1 -19.74 -5.20 -8.50
N ARG A 2 -19.40 -5.06 -9.79
CA ARG A 2 -18.14 -5.56 -10.37
C ARG A 2 -17.02 -4.53 -10.18
N TYR A 3 -16.24 -4.64 -9.11
CA TYR A 3 -14.90 -4.05 -9.10
C TYR A 3 -14.02 -4.91 -10.01
N ARG A 4 -14.08 -4.63 -11.32
CA ARG A 4 -13.03 -5.09 -12.23
C ARG A 4 -11.72 -4.52 -11.69
N THR A 5 -10.67 -5.33 -11.74
CA THR A 5 -9.25 -4.99 -11.65
C THR A 5 -8.88 -3.92 -12.69
N ALA A 6 -9.42 -2.71 -12.55
CA ALA A 6 -9.10 -1.56 -13.37
C ALA A 6 -7.97 -0.81 -12.68
N VAL A 7 -6.82 -1.48 -12.60
CA VAL A 7 -5.55 -0.78 -12.55
C VAL A 7 -5.52 0.07 -13.82
N SER A 8 -5.65 1.40 -13.66
CA SER A 8 -5.71 2.40 -14.73
C SER A 8 -4.77 2.04 -15.88
N GLU A 9 -5.17 2.22 -17.14
CA GLU A 9 -4.26 2.01 -18.29
C GLU A 9 -2.97 2.84 -18.18
N THR A 10 -3.02 3.93 -17.41
CA THR A 10 -1.87 4.75 -17.02
C THR A 10 -0.83 3.96 -16.22
N ILE A 11 -1.25 3.06 -15.32
CA ILE A 11 -0.33 2.23 -14.51
C ILE A 11 0.39 1.20 -15.38
N LYS A 12 -0.19 0.77 -16.51
CA LYS A 12 0.50 -0.12 -17.46
C LYS A 12 1.72 0.54 -18.13
N LYS A 13 1.79 1.87 -18.16
CA LYS A 13 2.91 2.63 -18.75
C LYS A 13 3.96 3.09 -17.74
N VAL A 14 3.73 2.90 -16.44
CA VAL A 14 4.72 3.25 -15.41
C VAL A 14 5.66 2.06 -15.22
N THR A 15 6.94 2.27 -15.51
CA THR A 15 7.99 1.27 -15.39
C THR A 15 8.05 0.71 -13.96
N PHE A 16 7.77 -0.59 -13.82
CA PHE A 16 8.06 -1.35 -12.61
C PHE A 16 9.51 -1.11 -12.20
N VAL A 17 9.74 -0.75 -10.94
CA VAL A 17 11.10 -0.61 -10.40
C VAL A 17 11.62 -2.01 -10.10
N MET A 18 12.73 -2.39 -10.73
CA MET A 18 13.43 -3.64 -10.44
C MET A 18 14.27 -3.46 -9.18
N SER A 19 13.75 -3.90 -8.04
CA SER A 19 14.58 -4.35 -6.92
C SER A 19 14.43 -5.86 -6.87
N PRO A 20 15.49 -6.67 -7.11
CA PRO A 20 15.36 -8.13 -7.14
C PRO A 20 14.84 -8.70 -5.82
N HIS A 21 15.05 -7.95 -4.73
CA HIS A 21 14.68 -8.30 -3.38
C HIS A 21 14.55 -7.01 -2.55
N THR A 22 13.45 -6.84 -1.84
CA THR A 22 13.18 -5.66 -0.99
C THR A 22 12.81 -6.11 0.42
N THR A 23 13.41 -5.54 1.45
CA THR A 23 13.06 -5.82 2.84
C THR A 23 12.20 -4.70 3.43
N GLY A 24 11.48 -5.01 4.51
CA GLY A 24 10.72 -4.02 5.25
C GLY A 24 10.37 -4.49 6.66
N SER A 25 9.94 -3.55 7.48
CA SER A 25 9.54 -3.82 8.85
C SER A 25 8.59 -2.76 9.41
N CYS A 26 7.88 -3.10 10.49
CA CYS A 26 7.27 -2.08 11.32
C CYS A 26 8.33 -1.35 12.16
N LEU A 27 7.99 -0.20 12.73
CA LEU A 27 8.92 0.64 13.50
C LEU A 27 9.64 -0.13 14.63
N CYS A 28 8.93 -1.01 15.34
CA CYS A 28 9.52 -1.78 16.44
C CYS A 28 10.14 -3.11 16.00
N LYS A 29 10.17 -3.42 14.70
CA LYS A 29 10.69 -4.67 14.10
C LYS A 29 10.04 -5.96 14.61
N GLY A 30 8.87 -5.87 15.24
CA GLY A 30 8.06 -7.04 15.60
C GLY A 30 7.24 -7.59 14.42
N VAL A 31 7.31 -6.92 13.26
CA VAL A 31 6.93 -7.44 11.96
C VAL A 31 8.09 -7.16 11.03
N VAL A 32 8.63 -8.20 10.39
CA VAL A 32 9.73 -8.13 9.42
C VAL A 32 9.33 -8.96 8.22
N PHE A 33 9.58 -8.46 7.02
CA PHE A 33 9.22 -9.14 5.80
C PHE A 33 10.21 -8.85 4.67
N GLU A 34 10.19 -9.71 3.68
CA GLU A 34 10.90 -9.56 2.42
C GLU A 34 9.92 -9.73 1.25
N VAL A 35 10.20 -9.06 0.15
CA VAL A 35 9.44 -9.11 -1.09
C VAL A 35 10.39 -9.46 -2.23
N ASP A 36 10.10 -10.55 -2.91
CA ASP A 36 10.87 -10.98 -4.07
C ASP A 36 10.29 -10.40 -5.36
N GLY A 37 11.19 -9.94 -6.23
CA GLY A 37 10.85 -9.40 -7.52
C GLY A 37 10.14 -8.04 -7.45
N LYS A 38 9.14 -7.89 -8.30
CA LYS A 38 8.70 -6.59 -8.81
C LYS A 38 7.67 -5.96 -7.86
N LEU A 39 7.87 -4.69 -7.51
CA LEU A 39 6.90 -3.83 -6.80
C LEU A 39 6.21 -2.83 -7.73
N SER A 40 4.88 -2.71 -7.61
CA SER A 40 4.11 -1.74 -8.39
C SER A 40 4.47 -0.30 -8.01
N PRO A 41 4.23 0.68 -8.89
CA PRO A 41 4.34 2.09 -8.52
C PRO A 41 3.45 2.43 -7.32
N VAL A 42 3.81 3.47 -6.56
CA VAL A 42 3.06 3.81 -5.36
C VAL A 42 1.76 4.54 -5.71
N LEU A 43 0.65 4.08 -5.16
CA LEU A 43 -0.63 4.80 -5.19
C LEU A 43 -0.82 5.55 -3.87
N ALA A 44 -1.20 6.83 -3.97
CA ALA A 44 -1.59 7.63 -2.82
C ALA A 44 -3.12 7.57 -2.67
N CYS A 45 -3.62 6.79 -1.72
CA CYS A 45 -5.04 6.61 -1.48
C CYS A 45 -5.57 7.55 -0.40
N HIS A 46 -6.56 8.37 -0.77
CA HIS A 46 -7.12 9.46 0.02
C HIS A 46 -8.46 9.13 0.68
N CYS A 47 -8.95 7.89 0.56
CA CYS A 47 -10.22 7.52 1.15
C CYS A 47 -10.20 7.63 2.68
N SER A 48 -11.37 7.82 3.30
CA SER A 48 -11.50 8.05 4.74
C SER A 48 -10.91 6.93 5.61
N GLN A 49 -10.91 5.68 5.13
CA GLN A 49 -10.26 4.58 5.85
C GLN A 49 -8.73 4.72 5.83
N CYS A 50 -8.14 5.05 4.68
CA CYS A 50 -6.71 5.27 4.54
C CYS A 50 -6.24 6.50 5.36
N ALA A 51 -7.06 7.57 5.37
CA ALA A 51 -6.94 8.71 6.27
C ALA A 51 -6.83 8.28 7.73
N LYS A 52 -7.81 7.52 8.21
CA LYS A 52 -7.88 7.09 9.62
C LYS A 52 -6.77 6.10 10.01
N THR A 53 -6.33 5.23 9.10
CA THR A 53 -5.32 4.21 9.42
C THR A 53 -3.89 4.74 9.39
N SER A 54 -3.63 5.83 8.66
CA SER A 54 -2.27 6.36 8.49
C SER A 54 -2.07 7.76 9.08
N GLY A 55 -3.15 8.47 9.42
CA GLY A 55 -3.10 9.88 9.82
C GLY A 55 -2.93 10.86 8.65
N ASN A 56 -2.83 10.35 7.42
CA ASN A 56 -2.75 11.11 6.17
C ASN A 56 -3.28 10.23 5.02
N PHE A 57 -2.91 10.44 3.76
CA PHE A 57 -3.17 9.41 2.73
C PHE A 57 -2.31 8.15 2.96
N ALA A 58 -2.80 7.00 2.51
CA ALA A 58 -2.00 5.78 2.50
C ALA A 58 -1.20 5.68 1.20
N ALA A 59 0.13 5.74 1.30
CA ALA A 59 1.04 5.46 0.20
C ALA A 59 1.29 3.95 0.12
N MET A 60 0.77 3.28 -0.92
CA MET A 60 0.85 1.82 -1.03
C MET A 60 1.46 1.38 -2.36
N THR A 61 2.36 0.41 -2.29
CA THR A 61 2.80 -0.42 -3.44
C THR A 61 2.16 -1.80 -3.32
N SER A 62 2.33 -2.67 -4.30
CA SER A 62 1.83 -4.04 -4.27
C SER A 62 2.80 -5.03 -4.91
N CYS A 63 2.67 -6.29 -4.51
CA CYS A 63 3.28 -7.45 -5.14
C CYS A 63 2.27 -8.61 -5.18
N ALA A 64 2.57 -9.66 -5.94
CA ALA A 64 1.84 -10.92 -5.85
C ALA A 64 1.95 -11.49 -4.43
N ASN A 65 0.90 -12.16 -3.93
CA ASN A 65 0.92 -12.76 -2.59
C ASN A 65 2.12 -13.70 -2.40
N ASP A 66 2.44 -14.51 -3.42
CA ASP A 66 3.52 -15.50 -3.39
C ASP A 66 4.92 -14.86 -3.30
N ASN A 67 5.03 -13.56 -3.59
CA ASN A 67 6.28 -12.82 -3.52
C ASN A 67 6.53 -12.18 -2.15
N LEU A 68 5.52 -12.09 -1.27
CA LEU A 68 5.68 -11.55 0.08
C LEU A 68 5.97 -12.68 1.06
N LYS A 69 7.10 -12.59 1.76
CA LYS A 69 7.47 -13.52 2.81
C LYS A 69 7.62 -12.79 4.15
N ILE A 70 6.81 -13.19 5.13
CA ILE A 70 6.87 -12.64 6.48
C ILE A 70 7.93 -13.42 7.27
N LEU A 71 8.99 -12.72 7.69
CA LEU A 71 10.12 -13.27 8.45
C LEU A 71 9.88 -13.24 9.96
N SER A 72 9.08 -12.28 10.43
CA SER A 72 8.61 -12.17 11.82
C SER A 72 7.21 -11.55 11.81
N ASP A 73 6.29 -12.14 12.57
CA ASP A 73 4.89 -11.70 12.69
C ASP A 73 4.44 -11.55 14.15
N GLU A 74 5.38 -11.47 15.10
CA GLU A 74 5.13 -11.44 16.55
C GLU A 74 4.02 -10.45 16.96
N THR A 75 4.02 -9.30 16.31
CA THR A 75 3.12 -8.18 16.61
C THR A 75 2.11 -7.92 15.49
N LEU A 76 2.08 -8.74 14.44
CA LEU A 76 1.17 -8.57 13.32
C LEU A 76 -0.25 -8.93 13.75
N ARG A 77 -1.20 -8.05 13.47
CA ARG A 77 -2.64 -8.29 13.63
C ARG A 77 -3.36 -7.87 12.36
N TRP A 78 -4.40 -8.64 12.02
CA TRP A 78 -5.28 -8.37 10.90
C TRP A 78 -6.60 -7.82 11.41
N PHE A 79 -7.05 -6.71 10.82
CA PHE A 79 -8.34 -6.09 11.10
C PHE A 79 -9.21 -6.14 9.83
N GLN A 80 -10.37 -6.78 9.94
CA GLN A 80 -11.34 -6.85 8.85
C GLN A 80 -12.08 -5.51 8.72
N SER A 81 -11.62 -4.69 7.77
CA SER A 81 -12.14 -3.33 7.54
C SER A 81 -13.38 -3.27 6.65
N SER A 82 -13.71 -4.38 5.98
CA SER A 82 -14.99 -4.60 5.29
C SER A 82 -15.23 -6.10 5.10
N GLU A 83 -16.36 -6.49 4.51
CA GLU A 83 -16.66 -7.90 4.18
C GLU A 83 -15.55 -8.60 3.37
N THR A 84 -14.81 -7.85 2.54
CA THR A 84 -13.83 -8.42 1.62
C THR A 84 -12.41 -7.88 1.81
N VAL A 85 -12.16 -7.06 2.83
CA VAL A 85 -10.86 -6.38 2.99
C VAL A 85 -10.34 -6.48 4.41
N GLU A 86 -9.11 -6.93 4.55
CA GLU A 86 -8.34 -6.93 5.79
C GLU A 86 -7.12 -6.01 5.72
N ARG A 87 -6.73 -5.49 6.89
CA ARG A 87 -5.59 -4.58 7.06
C ARG A 87 -4.64 -5.15 8.09
N GLY A 88 -3.36 -5.29 7.74
CA GLY A 88 -2.31 -5.79 8.61
C GLY A 88 -1.60 -4.63 9.29
N PHE A 89 -1.57 -4.64 10.62
CA PHE A 89 -0.90 -3.61 11.42
C PHE A 89 -0.10 -4.22 12.59
N CYS A 90 0.88 -3.47 13.09
CA CYS A 90 1.64 -3.86 14.28
C CYS A 90 0.89 -3.40 15.53
N ASN A 91 0.50 -4.33 16.40
CA ASN A 91 -0.19 -4.01 17.66
C ASN A 91 0.71 -3.38 18.74
N ARG A 92 2.03 -3.34 18.51
CA ARG A 92 3.00 -2.74 19.45
C ARG A 92 3.33 -1.29 19.10
N CYS A 93 3.63 -1.00 17.83
CA CYS A 93 3.99 0.36 17.39
C CYS A 93 2.90 1.08 16.58
N GLY A 94 1.79 0.40 16.28
CA GLY A 94 0.69 0.97 15.49
C GLY A 94 0.95 1.05 13.97
N GLY A 95 2.12 0.61 13.50
CA GLY A 95 2.48 0.69 12.09
C GLY A 95 1.48 -0.04 11.19
N ASN A 96 0.87 0.69 10.25
CA ASN A 96 0.04 0.13 9.17
C ASN A 96 0.96 -0.47 8.09
N LEU A 97 0.85 -1.78 7.84
CA LEU A 97 1.77 -2.52 6.97
C LEU A 97 1.11 -2.99 5.68
N PHE A 98 -0.07 -3.60 5.78
CA PHE A 98 -0.65 -4.36 4.69
C PHE A 98 -2.11 -4.05 4.45
N TRP A 99 -2.54 -4.17 3.20
CA TRP A 99 -3.95 -4.20 2.80
C TRP A 99 -4.15 -5.37 1.85
N LYS A 100 -5.20 -6.16 2.09
CA LYS A 100 -5.48 -7.35 1.32
C LYS A 100 -6.98 -7.49 1.09
N GLN A 101 -7.34 -7.80 -0.15
CA GLN A 101 -8.70 -8.10 -0.53
C GLN A 101 -8.88 -9.61 -0.72
N THR A 102 -9.97 -10.15 -0.20
CA THR A 102 -10.37 -11.55 -0.38
C THR A 102 -10.45 -11.88 -1.87
N GLY A 103 -9.73 -12.92 -2.29
CA GLY A 103 -9.68 -13.38 -3.69
C GLY A 103 -8.73 -12.60 -4.60
N SER A 104 -8.03 -11.58 -4.10
CA SER A 104 -6.96 -10.89 -4.85
C SER A 104 -5.69 -11.76 -4.94
N SER A 105 -5.06 -11.78 -6.12
CA SER A 105 -3.71 -12.35 -6.31
C SER A 105 -2.61 -11.50 -5.70
N ASP A 106 -2.92 -10.24 -5.37
CA ASP A 106 -1.96 -9.24 -4.92
C ASP A 106 -2.22 -8.83 -3.48
N ILE A 107 -1.14 -8.43 -2.80
CA ILE A 107 -1.14 -7.78 -1.50
C ILE A 107 -0.51 -6.40 -1.60
N TYR A 108 -1.11 -5.43 -0.92
CA TYR A 108 -0.61 -4.06 -0.88
C TYR A 108 0.19 -3.83 0.39
N ILE A 109 1.31 -3.11 0.26
CA ILE A 109 2.29 -2.83 1.30
C ILE A 109 2.41 -1.31 1.43
N THR A 110 2.33 -0.80 2.65
CA THR A 110 2.57 0.62 2.92
C THR A 110 4.03 0.97 2.60
N ALA A 111 4.26 1.82 1.61
CA ALA A 111 5.60 2.05 1.05
C ALA A 111 6.62 2.56 2.08
N GLY A 112 6.16 3.25 3.13
CA GLY A 112 7.00 3.74 4.22
C GLY A 112 7.56 2.68 5.16
N THR A 113 7.09 1.42 5.08
CA THR A 113 7.61 0.29 5.88
C THR A 113 8.73 -0.47 5.16
N LEU A 114 9.05 -0.12 3.90
CA LEU A 114 10.14 -0.71 3.13
C LEU A 114 11.47 -0.03 3.49
N ASP A 115 12.53 -0.83 3.57
CA ASP A 115 13.88 -0.33 3.79
C ASP A 115 14.39 0.42 2.54
N LYS A 116 15.14 1.50 2.76
CA LYS A 116 15.72 2.31 1.68
C LYS A 116 17.04 1.70 1.19
N PRO A 117 17.40 1.87 -0.09
CA PRO A 117 16.66 2.61 -1.13
C PRO A 117 15.58 1.77 -1.82
N THR A 118 14.37 2.33 -1.98
CA THR A 118 13.26 1.65 -2.68
C THR A 118 13.18 1.98 -4.16
N GLY A 119 13.61 3.18 -4.58
CA GLY A 119 13.46 3.69 -5.94
C GLY A 119 12.00 3.96 -6.37
N LEU A 120 11.03 3.72 -5.49
CA LEU A 120 9.60 3.89 -5.76
C LEU A 120 9.22 5.38 -5.82
N LYS A 121 8.24 5.69 -6.66
CA LYS A 121 7.60 7.00 -6.76
C LYS A 121 6.10 6.86 -6.70
N ILE A 122 5.44 7.88 -6.15
CA ILE A 122 3.98 8.02 -6.28
C ILE A 122 3.68 8.22 -7.77
N ALA A 123 2.73 7.45 -8.28
CA ALA A 123 2.33 7.48 -9.68
C ALA A 123 0.96 8.16 -9.88
N GLU A 124 0.07 8.06 -8.89
CA GLU A 124 -1.30 8.57 -8.99
C GLU A 124 -1.91 8.75 -7.59
N HIS A 125 -2.80 9.74 -7.47
CA HIS A 125 -3.64 10.01 -6.31
C HIS A 125 -5.05 9.52 -6.59
N ILE A 126 -5.58 8.65 -5.74
CA ILE A 126 -6.92 8.05 -5.88
C ILE A 126 -7.81 8.41 -4.69
N PHE A 127 -9.12 8.50 -4.93
CA PHE A 127 -10.11 8.93 -3.95
C PHE A 127 -9.96 10.38 -3.46
N VAL A 128 -9.50 11.30 -4.32
CA VAL A 128 -9.23 12.69 -3.92
C VAL A 128 -10.48 13.47 -3.51
N ALA A 129 -11.68 13.03 -3.92
CA ALA A 129 -12.94 13.57 -3.42
C ALA A 129 -13.12 13.40 -1.89
N SER A 130 -12.42 12.44 -1.27
CA SER A 130 -12.39 12.22 0.18
C SER A 130 -11.11 12.71 0.86
N LYS A 131 -10.24 13.44 0.13
CA LYS A 131 -8.96 13.92 0.63
C LYS A 131 -9.15 14.78 1.88
N SER A 132 -8.28 14.60 2.86
CA SER A 132 -8.27 15.46 4.04
C SER A 132 -8.03 16.92 3.65
N ASP A 133 -8.62 17.83 4.40
CA ASP A 133 -8.72 19.27 4.12
C ASP A 133 -7.49 20.09 4.53
N PHE A 134 -6.48 19.46 5.14
CA PHE A 134 -5.31 20.14 5.72
C PHE A 134 -4.06 20.21 4.80
N TYR A 135 -4.17 19.89 3.51
CA TYR A 135 -3.05 19.99 2.55
C TYR A 135 -3.53 20.17 1.10
N ASP A 136 -2.61 20.46 0.18
CA ASP A 136 -2.87 20.51 -1.26
C ASP A 136 -2.05 19.46 -2.02
N LEU A 137 -2.53 19.03 -3.19
CA LEU A 137 -1.80 18.15 -4.11
C LEU A 137 -1.15 19.01 -5.21
N THR A 138 0.17 19.18 -5.13
CA THR A 138 0.92 20.14 -5.97
C THR A 138 2.01 19.50 -6.83
N ASP A 139 2.10 18.17 -6.85
CA ASP A 139 3.12 17.42 -7.59
C ASP A 139 2.81 17.20 -9.08
N GLY A 140 1.62 17.61 -9.54
CA GLY A 140 1.18 17.47 -10.93
C GLY A 140 0.91 16.02 -11.35
N LEU A 141 0.86 15.08 -10.40
CA LEU A 141 0.52 13.68 -10.69
C LEU A 141 -0.97 13.53 -10.99
N PRO A 142 -1.37 12.49 -11.75
CA PRO A 142 -2.76 12.17 -11.99
C PRO A 142 -3.57 12.07 -10.68
N GLN A 143 -4.78 12.61 -10.71
CA GLN A 143 -5.72 12.60 -9.59
C GLN A 143 -7.06 12.02 -10.03
N LYS A 144 -7.63 11.12 -9.23
CA LYS A 144 -8.95 10.54 -9.46
C LYS A 144 -9.83 10.67 -8.23
N ASP A 145 -11.08 11.09 -8.44
CA ASP A 145 -12.08 11.21 -7.38
C ASP A 145 -12.51 9.85 -6.81
N GLU A 146 -12.48 8.81 -7.65
CA GLU A 146 -12.79 7.40 -7.36
C GLU A 146 -11.97 6.47 -8.27
N TRP A 147 -12.27 5.17 -8.31
CA TRP A 147 -11.52 4.19 -9.13
C TRP A 147 -11.81 4.28 -10.63
#